data_AF-A0A109GJF9-F1
#
_entry.id   AF-A0A109GJF9-F1
#
_cell.length_a   1.000
_cell.length_b   1.000
_cell.length_c   1.000
_cell.angle_alpha   90.00
_cell.angle_beta   90.00
_cell.angle_gamma   90.00
#
_symmetry.space_group_name_H-M   'P 1'
#
loop_
_entity.id
_entity.type
_entity.pdbx_description
1 polymer ?
#
loop_
_entity_poly.entity_id
_entity_poly.type
_entity_poly.pdbx_seq_one_letter_code
_entity_poly.pdbx_strand_id
1 'polypeptide(L)'
;MYTEQEQKEYMKVWFSLAEEAGRNGFTWPSLLENEEWNQYMATGMYRMPVKTYTAISKATEEVMYVLYRTYQYIVNTTEDFQKLGFPAETWEIARMKHIGLFSYFTRLDFIVNGEDIKLIEVNCDTPTGYLEPSVANEVLCLYHDVNHPNHIEEHIVQAWEQIKHDYNIGPEETIYFTSYDWHDEDHQTVQFLRSYCLDQSTDYIGIQDIVVADDGIYTPNGERIHYLYRLYPIEYLVSDTDKNGKRIGLQLLDHIAQGRVKIINPPAAFLMQNKSVLALIWQLFEDGVFFEKEEREIIQNYFLPTYFTNKPFIERNESYVSKPLYGREGGGVSIYENDELLAEDKTEYYFEQRKIYQQYIEMPDYTIDTWDGPYTGKLLIGSHCISGRAAGLFLRVGEKITGNLSMFTGVTIEG
;
A
#
# COMPACT_ATOMS: atom_id res chain seq x y z
N MET A 1 -20.03 19.86 -16.46
CA MET A 1 -18.98 20.86 -16.69
C MET A 1 -19.37 22.15 -16.01
N TYR A 2 -18.45 22.78 -15.31
CA TYR A 2 -18.63 24.11 -14.74
C TYR A 2 -18.67 25.19 -15.83
N THR A 3 -19.34 26.30 -15.55
CA THR A 3 -19.17 27.57 -16.27
C THR A 3 -17.81 28.19 -15.92
N GLU A 4 -17.33 29.15 -16.73
CA GLU A 4 -16.05 29.84 -16.47
C GLU A 4 -16.01 30.50 -15.08
N GLN A 5 -17.13 31.05 -14.62
CA GLN A 5 -17.23 31.65 -13.29
C GLN A 5 -17.15 30.60 -12.18
N GLU A 6 -17.88 29.49 -12.31
CA GLU A 6 -17.85 28.38 -11.34
C GLU A 6 -16.45 27.75 -11.27
N GLN A 7 -15.80 27.53 -12.41
CA GLN A 7 -14.43 27.02 -12.46
C GLN A 7 -13.46 27.98 -11.76
N LYS A 8 -13.59 29.29 -11.97
CA LYS A 8 -12.76 30.30 -11.30
C LYS A 8 -12.98 30.34 -9.78
N GLU A 9 -14.22 30.15 -9.32
CA GLU A 9 -14.54 30.08 -7.89
C GLU A 9 -13.99 28.81 -7.26
N TYR A 10 -14.19 27.67 -7.91
CA TYR A 10 -13.62 26.39 -7.49
C TYR A 10 -12.10 26.46 -7.39
N MET A 11 -11.41 26.92 -8.44
CA MET A 11 -9.95 27.00 -8.48
C MET A 11 -9.37 27.89 -7.37
N LYS A 12 -10.05 28.99 -6.99
CA LYS A 12 -9.61 29.83 -5.86
C LYS A 12 -9.62 29.05 -4.54
N VAL A 13 -10.69 28.31 -4.29
CA VAL A 13 -10.80 27.46 -3.10
C VAL A 13 -9.74 26.37 -3.15
N TRP A 14 -9.68 25.65 -4.27
CA TRP A 14 -8.73 24.55 -4.46
C TRP A 14 -7.27 25.00 -4.25
N PHE A 15 -6.84 26.13 -4.84
CA PHE A 15 -5.48 26.65 -4.63
C PHE A 15 -5.21 27.00 -3.16
N SER A 16 -6.18 27.57 -2.46
CA SER A 16 -6.03 27.89 -1.03
C SER A 16 -5.84 26.63 -0.18
N LEU A 17 -6.61 25.57 -0.47
CA LEU A 17 -6.52 24.30 0.24
C LEU A 17 -5.23 23.55 -0.12
N ALA A 18 -4.85 23.55 -1.40
CA ALA A 18 -3.61 22.97 -1.89
C ALA A 18 -2.37 23.65 -1.28
N GLU A 19 -2.39 24.98 -1.16
CA GLU A 19 -1.30 25.72 -0.50
C GLU A 19 -1.22 25.38 0.99
N GLU A 20 -2.36 25.29 1.68
CA GLU A 20 -2.40 24.94 3.09
C GLU A 20 -1.92 23.49 3.34
N ALA A 21 -2.35 22.53 2.52
CA ALA A 21 -1.86 21.16 2.58
C ALA A 21 -0.34 21.08 2.28
N GLY A 22 0.13 21.86 1.30
CA GLY A 22 1.55 21.98 0.95
C GLY A 22 2.42 22.53 2.08
N ARG A 23 1.95 23.54 2.83
CA ARG A 23 2.64 24.06 4.03
C ARG A 23 2.80 23.00 5.12
N ASN A 24 1.91 22.02 5.14
CA ASN A 24 1.91 20.91 6.09
C ASN A 24 2.56 19.62 5.53
N GLY A 25 3.21 19.69 4.37
CA GLY A 25 4.03 18.61 3.79
C GLY A 25 3.39 17.82 2.65
N PHE A 26 2.10 18.02 2.36
CA PHE A 26 1.42 17.36 1.23
C PHE A 26 1.61 18.18 -0.06
N THR A 27 2.67 17.87 -0.82
CA THR A 27 3.14 18.71 -1.94
C THR A 27 2.64 18.30 -3.33
N TRP A 28 1.81 17.25 -3.44
CA TRP A 28 1.27 16.74 -4.70
C TRP A 28 -0.27 16.79 -4.78
N PRO A 29 -0.94 17.92 -4.46
CA PRO A 29 -2.39 18.03 -4.64
C PRO A 29 -2.83 17.94 -6.11
N SER A 30 -1.88 18.06 -7.05
CA SER A 30 -2.02 17.80 -8.49
C SER A 30 -0.80 17.04 -9.00
N LEU A 31 -0.99 16.24 -10.05
CA LEU A 31 0.06 15.42 -10.68
C LEU A 31 0.30 15.87 -12.12
N LEU A 32 1.56 15.88 -12.55
CA LEU A 32 1.92 16.14 -13.95
C LEU A 32 2.07 14.80 -14.69
N GLU A 33 1.19 14.51 -15.63
CA GLU A 33 1.23 13.29 -16.43
C GLU A 33 0.95 13.62 -17.90
N ASN A 34 1.72 13.05 -18.82
CA ASN A 34 1.59 13.32 -20.27
C ASN A 34 1.62 14.82 -20.64
N GLU A 35 2.48 15.58 -19.96
CA GLU A 35 2.62 17.05 -20.11
C GLU A 35 1.39 17.87 -19.66
N GLU A 36 0.43 17.23 -18.98
CA GLU A 36 -0.79 17.86 -18.48
C GLU A 36 -0.87 17.76 -16.94
N TRP A 37 -1.29 18.86 -16.30
CA TRP A 37 -1.59 18.85 -14.87
C TRP A 37 -2.97 18.23 -14.66
N ASN A 38 -3.04 17.28 -13.74
CA ASN A 38 -4.23 16.55 -13.34
C ASN A 38 -4.53 16.82 -11.86
N GLN A 39 -5.78 17.07 -11.53
CA GLN A 39 -6.19 17.26 -10.14
C GLN A 39 -6.03 15.91 -9.44
N TYR A 40 -5.41 15.92 -8.26
CA TYR A 40 -5.31 14.72 -7.42
C TYR A 40 -6.17 14.86 -6.17
N MET A 41 -6.07 15.99 -5.45
CA MET A 41 -6.89 16.27 -4.28
C MET A 41 -8.20 16.95 -4.66
N ALA A 42 -9.33 16.30 -4.39
CA ALA A 42 -10.65 16.92 -4.44
C ALA A 42 -10.91 17.83 -3.22
N THR A 43 -11.78 18.83 -3.37
CA THR A 43 -12.19 19.70 -2.25
C THR A 43 -13.37 19.13 -1.45
N GLY A 44 -14.08 18.15 -2.01
CA GLY A 44 -15.23 17.50 -1.38
C GLY A 44 -14.84 16.45 -0.34
N MET A 45 -15.82 16.08 0.50
CA MET A 45 -15.66 15.06 1.53
C MET A 45 -16.75 13.98 1.46
N TYR A 46 -16.35 12.73 1.62
CA TYR A 46 -17.22 11.61 1.90
C TYR A 46 -17.67 11.66 3.37
N ARG A 47 -18.97 11.88 3.59
CA ARG A 47 -19.61 11.84 4.90
C ARG A 47 -20.01 10.40 5.23
N MET A 48 -19.11 9.68 5.91
CA MET A 48 -19.27 8.25 6.18
C MET A 48 -20.12 8.00 7.43
N PRO A 49 -21.11 7.09 7.39
CA PRO A 49 -21.79 6.66 8.60
C PRO A 49 -20.80 6.06 9.62
N VAL A 50 -20.89 6.45 10.90
CA VAL A 50 -20.04 5.90 11.98
C VAL A 50 -20.04 4.37 12.01
N LYS A 51 -21.20 3.73 11.75
CA LYS A 51 -21.33 2.27 11.63
C LYS A 51 -20.42 1.69 10.54
N THR A 52 -20.36 2.34 9.38
CA THR A 52 -19.54 1.91 8.23
C THR A 52 -18.06 2.08 8.54
N TYR A 53 -17.65 3.24 9.08
CA TYR A 53 -16.25 3.47 9.49
C TYR A 53 -15.79 2.39 10.49
N THR A 54 -16.60 2.15 11.53
CA THR A 54 -16.32 1.14 12.55
C THR A 54 -16.25 -0.28 11.96
N ALA A 55 -17.12 -0.60 11.00
CA ALA A 55 -17.10 -1.90 10.32
C ALA A 55 -15.84 -2.11 9.48
N ILE A 56 -15.35 -1.07 8.79
CA ILE A 56 -14.10 -1.13 8.02
C ILE A 56 -12.88 -1.24 8.96
N SER A 57 -12.85 -0.47 10.06
CA SER A 57 -11.80 -0.59 11.07
C SER A 57 -11.74 -2.00 11.66
N LYS A 58 -12.90 -2.59 11.97
CA LYS A 58 -12.99 -3.98 12.44
C LYS A 58 -12.51 -4.97 11.37
N ALA A 59 -12.98 -4.84 10.13
CA ALA A 59 -12.56 -5.70 9.02
C ALA A 59 -11.04 -5.62 8.80
N THR A 60 -10.45 -4.44 8.98
CA THR A 60 -9.00 -4.23 8.88
C THR A 60 -8.24 -5.09 9.89
N GLU A 61 -8.61 -5.06 11.16
CA GLU A 61 -7.95 -5.85 12.21
C GLU A 61 -8.21 -7.36 12.05
N GLU A 62 -9.42 -7.77 11.67
CA GLU A 62 -9.77 -9.18 11.45
C GLU A 62 -9.07 -9.78 10.21
N VAL A 63 -8.98 -9.03 9.11
CA VAL A 63 -8.20 -9.44 7.93
C VAL A 63 -6.72 -9.58 8.30
N MET A 64 -6.17 -8.64 9.05
CA MET A 64 -4.77 -8.72 9.50
C MET A 64 -4.52 -9.97 10.36
N TYR A 65 -5.47 -10.35 11.21
CA TYR A 65 -5.38 -11.61 11.95
C TYR A 65 -5.23 -12.82 11.02
N VAL A 66 -6.07 -12.95 9.98
CA VAL A 66 -5.95 -14.02 8.97
C VAL A 66 -4.60 -13.95 8.23
N LEU A 67 -4.12 -12.75 7.89
CA LEU A 67 -2.82 -12.56 7.25
C LEU A 67 -1.67 -13.01 8.16
N TYR A 68 -1.70 -12.73 9.46
CA TYR A 68 -0.71 -13.23 10.42
C TYR A 68 -0.72 -14.76 10.51
N ARG A 69 -1.90 -15.38 10.57
CA ARG A 69 -2.04 -16.84 10.55
C ARG A 69 -1.44 -17.43 9.28
N THR A 70 -1.74 -16.82 8.14
CA THR A 70 -1.20 -17.22 6.83
C THR A 70 0.31 -17.09 6.77
N TYR A 71 0.89 -16.00 7.30
CA TYR A 71 2.34 -15.85 7.39
C TYR A 71 2.98 -17.01 8.18
N GLN A 72 2.42 -17.35 9.35
CA GLN A 72 2.89 -18.46 10.18
C GLN A 72 2.79 -19.82 9.47
N TYR A 73 1.80 -20.00 8.60
CA TYR A 73 1.70 -21.19 7.75
C TYR A 73 2.84 -21.23 6.73
N ILE A 74 2.97 -20.18 5.91
CA ILE A 74 3.91 -20.14 4.78
C ILE A 74 5.35 -20.37 5.24
N VAL A 75 5.78 -19.74 6.33
CA VAL A 75 7.16 -19.88 6.85
C VAL A 75 7.50 -21.28 7.35
N ASN A 76 6.52 -22.15 7.50
CA ASN A 76 6.69 -23.54 7.92
C ASN A 76 6.38 -24.57 6.81
N THR A 77 6.01 -24.13 5.60
CA THR A 77 5.61 -25.01 4.49
C THR A 77 6.37 -24.70 3.19
N THR A 78 7.36 -25.54 2.87
CA THR A 78 8.21 -25.35 1.67
C THR A 78 7.45 -25.48 0.34
N GLU A 79 6.48 -26.40 0.26
CA GLU A 79 5.75 -26.67 -0.98
C GLU A 79 4.86 -25.49 -1.41
N ASP A 80 4.08 -24.95 -0.47
CA ASP A 80 3.22 -23.80 -0.76
C ASP A 80 3.99 -22.52 -1.01
N PHE A 81 5.16 -22.35 -0.40
CA PHE A 81 6.06 -21.24 -0.72
C PHE A 81 6.44 -21.20 -2.20
N GLN A 82 6.71 -22.35 -2.83
CA GLN A 82 7.05 -22.41 -4.26
C GLN A 82 5.88 -21.99 -5.16
N LYS A 83 4.64 -22.24 -4.73
CA LYS A 83 3.44 -21.82 -5.48
C LYS A 83 3.33 -20.29 -5.58
N LEU A 84 3.90 -19.55 -4.63
CA LEU A 84 3.84 -18.08 -4.56
C LEU A 84 4.66 -17.38 -5.66
N GLY A 85 5.54 -18.10 -6.38
CA GLY A 85 6.16 -17.57 -7.59
C GLY A 85 7.17 -16.43 -7.38
N PHE A 86 7.85 -16.40 -6.23
CA PHE A 86 8.97 -15.48 -6.00
C PHE A 86 10.12 -15.72 -6.99
N PRO A 87 10.78 -14.66 -7.51
CA PRO A 87 12.06 -14.80 -8.21
C PRO A 87 13.09 -15.51 -7.33
N ALA A 88 13.90 -16.40 -7.92
CA ALA A 88 14.84 -17.24 -7.18
C ALA A 88 15.82 -16.41 -6.34
N GLU A 89 16.22 -15.25 -6.83
CA GLU A 89 17.11 -14.30 -6.17
C GLU A 89 16.54 -13.74 -4.86
N THR A 90 15.22 -13.75 -4.69
CA THR A 90 14.55 -13.21 -3.50
C THR A 90 14.21 -14.29 -2.46
N TRP A 91 14.48 -15.57 -2.76
CA TRP A 91 14.03 -16.68 -1.91
C TRP A 91 14.65 -16.71 -0.53
N GLU A 92 15.90 -16.24 -0.38
CA GLU A 92 16.54 -16.17 0.94
C GLU A 92 15.85 -15.13 1.82
N ILE A 93 15.54 -13.97 1.26
CA ILE A 93 14.82 -12.87 1.91
C ILE A 93 13.39 -13.25 2.25
N ALA A 94 12.62 -13.76 1.28
CA ALA A 94 11.22 -14.10 1.48
C ALA A 94 11.04 -15.20 2.53
N ARG A 95 12.03 -16.08 2.75
CA ARG A 95 11.99 -17.14 3.77
C ARG A 95 12.59 -16.75 5.11
N MET A 96 13.06 -15.51 5.27
CA MET A 96 13.54 -15.04 6.56
C MET A 96 12.41 -15.11 7.58
N LYS A 97 12.67 -15.87 8.65
CA LYS A 97 11.75 -15.92 9.78
C LYS A 97 11.84 -14.59 10.52
N HIS A 98 10.69 -13.95 10.70
CA HIS A 98 10.55 -12.76 11.53
C HIS A 98 9.71 -13.13 12.75
N ILE A 99 10.18 -12.70 13.92
CA ILE A 99 9.45 -12.80 15.17
C ILE A 99 8.79 -11.44 15.38
N GLY A 100 7.46 -11.43 15.53
CA GLY A 100 6.68 -10.18 15.61
C GLY A 100 5.74 -10.03 14.42
N LEU A 101 5.40 -8.79 14.08
CA LEU A 101 4.49 -8.48 12.98
C LEU A 101 5.20 -8.70 11.63
N PHE A 102 4.57 -9.38 10.68
CA PHE A 102 5.11 -9.48 9.32
C PHE A 102 5.26 -8.09 8.65
N SER A 103 4.54 -7.08 9.12
CA SER A 103 4.65 -5.69 8.69
C SER A 103 4.16 -4.76 9.80
N TYR A 104 4.84 -3.63 9.99
CA TYR A 104 4.46 -2.55 10.93
C TYR A 104 3.58 -1.50 10.27
N PHE A 105 3.71 -1.34 8.95
CA PHE A 105 2.96 -0.37 8.15
C PHE A 105 2.28 -1.11 7.00
N THR A 106 0.95 -1.14 6.97
CA THR A 106 0.16 -1.84 5.96
C THR A 106 -1.02 -0.98 5.51
N ARG A 107 -1.35 -1.02 4.21
CA ARG A 107 -2.60 -0.50 3.64
C ARG A 107 -3.36 -1.62 2.96
N LEU A 108 -4.57 -1.90 3.45
CA LEU A 108 -5.51 -2.83 2.84
C LEU A 108 -6.43 -2.06 1.91
N ASP A 109 -6.59 -2.50 0.67
CA ASP A 109 -7.55 -1.88 -0.24
C ASP A 109 -8.84 -2.71 -0.24
N PHE A 110 -9.95 -2.04 0.08
CA PHE A 110 -11.28 -2.61 0.20
C PHE A 110 -12.25 -1.99 -0.82
N ILE A 111 -13.15 -2.84 -1.32
CA ILE A 111 -14.39 -2.41 -1.96
C ILE A 111 -15.49 -2.49 -0.91
N VAL A 112 -16.21 -1.38 -0.71
CA VAL A 112 -17.32 -1.30 0.25
C VAL A 112 -18.59 -0.93 -0.49
N ASN A 113 -19.56 -1.84 -0.54
CA ASN A 113 -20.85 -1.62 -1.20
C ASN A 113 -21.99 -1.97 -0.25
N GLY A 114 -22.63 -0.95 0.33
CA GLY A 114 -23.61 -1.16 1.39
C GLY A 114 -22.96 -1.76 2.65
N GLU A 115 -23.38 -2.95 3.04
CA GLU A 115 -22.80 -3.69 4.18
C GLU A 115 -21.68 -4.65 3.77
N ASP A 116 -21.47 -4.88 2.46
CA ASP A 116 -20.41 -5.75 1.96
C ASP A 116 -19.06 -5.02 1.98
N ILE A 117 -18.05 -5.64 2.59
CA ILE A 117 -16.66 -5.18 2.63
C ILE A 117 -15.79 -6.30 2.08
N LYS A 118 -15.05 -6.04 1.00
CA LYS A 118 -14.24 -7.06 0.32
C LYS A 118 -12.82 -6.58 0.08
N LEU A 119 -11.84 -7.32 0.59
CA LEU A 119 -10.42 -7.12 0.41
C LEU A 119 -10.04 -7.45 -1.03
N ILE A 120 -9.36 -6.52 -1.69
CA ILE A 120 -8.84 -6.73 -3.05
C ILE A 120 -7.32 -6.72 -3.13
N GLU A 121 -6.64 -6.10 -2.15
CA GLU A 121 -5.19 -5.95 -2.16
C GLU A 121 -4.62 -5.72 -0.76
N VAL A 122 -3.40 -6.22 -0.53
CA VAL A 122 -2.61 -6.03 0.69
C VAL A 122 -1.30 -5.34 0.30
N ASN A 123 -1.16 -4.06 0.64
CA ASN A 123 0.07 -3.31 0.45
C ASN A 123 0.81 -3.26 1.79
N CYS A 124 1.86 -4.05 1.98
CA CYS A 124 2.54 -4.14 3.27
C CYS A 124 4.07 -4.05 3.19
N ASP A 125 4.67 -4.13 2.01
CA ASP A 125 6.12 -3.98 1.81
C ASP A 125 6.53 -2.50 1.82
N THR A 126 5.92 -1.72 0.93
CA THR A 126 6.12 -0.27 0.78
C THR A 126 4.78 0.46 0.57
N PRO A 127 3.85 0.41 1.54
CA PRO A 127 2.59 1.13 1.44
C PRO A 127 2.81 2.64 1.46
N THR A 128 2.05 3.35 0.62
CA THR A 128 1.97 4.83 0.55
C THR A 128 0.58 5.31 0.96
N GLY A 129 0.30 6.60 0.79
CA GLY A 129 -1.01 7.17 1.05
C GLY A 129 -1.23 7.59 2.50
N TYR A 130 -0.18 8.04 3.20
CA TYR A 130 -0.29 8.47 4.62
C TYR A 130 -0.65 9.94 4.77
N LEU A 131 -0.09 10.83 3.92
CA LEU A 131 -0.34 12.26 4.03
C LEU A 131 -1.75 12.63 3.58
N GLU A 132 -2.34 11.86 2.67
CA GLU A 132 -3.72 12.06 2.22
C GLU A 132 -4.73 11.91 3.37
N PRO A 133 -4.82 10.78 4.08
CA PRO A 133 -5.75 10.60 5.19
C PRO A 133 -5.34 11.33 6.48
N SER A 134 -4.15 11.94 6.54
CA SER A 134 -3.65 12.75 7.65
C SER A 134 -3.73 14.23 7.25
N VAL A 135 -2.66 14.77 6.67
CA VAL A 135 -2.47 16.18 6.33
C VAL A 135 -3.59 16.73 5.43
N ALA A 136 -3.84 16.11 4.28
CA ALA A 136 -4.81 16.64 3.32
C ALA A 136 -6.24 16.52 3.89
N ASN A 137 -6.56 15.42 4.57
CA ASN A 137 -7.86 15.23 5.19
C ASN A 137 -8.13 16.22 6.33
N GLU A 138 -7.14 16.56 7.15
CA GLU A 138 -7.24 17.60 8.20
C GLU A 138 -7.60 18.96 7.59
N VAL A 139 -6.90 19.37 6.52
CA VAL A 139 -7.19 20.62 5.81
C VAL A 139 -8.63 20.64 5.28
N LEU A 140 -9.10 19.52 4.72
CA LEU A 140 -10.49 19.40 4.24
C LEU A 140 -11.50 19.43 5.39
N CYS A 141 -11.23 18.74 6.51
CA CYS A 141 -12.09 18.75 7.69
C CYS A 141 -12.27 20.16 8.25
N LEU A 142 -11.17 20.92 8.37
CA LEU A 142 -11.18 22.31 8.84
C LEU A 142 -11.96 23.22 7.87
N TYR A 143 -11.80 23.03 6.56
CA TYR A 143 -12.54 23.78 5.56
C TYR A 143 -14.06 23.54 5.62
N HIS A 144 -14.46 22.29 5.86
CA HIS A 144 -15.88 21.90 5.96
C HIS A 144 -16.48 22.03 7.36
N ASP A 145 -15.70 22.47 8.36
CA ASP A 145 -16.10 22.56 9.78
C ASP A 145 -16.64 21.23 10.33
N VAL A 146 -15.89 20.15 10.11
CA VAL A 146 -16.22 18.78 10.54
C VAL A 146 -15.05 18.11 11.26
N ASN A 147 -15.32 16.99 11.94
CA ASN A 147 -14.31 16.25 12.69
C ASN A 147 -13.45 15.38 11.77
N HIS A 148 -12.15 15.37 12.04
CA HIS A 148 -11.19 14.45 11.45
C HIS A 148 -11.31 13.06 12.09
N PRO A 149 -11.58 11.99 11.32
CA PRO A 149 -11.80 10.66 11.88
C PRO A 149 -10.53 9.80 11.99
N ASN A 150 -9.43 10.16 11.31
CA ASN A 150 -8.23 9.33 11.24
C ASN A 150 -7.22 9.69 12.34
N HIS A 151 -6.43 8.71 12.78
CA HIS A 151 -5.42 8.83 13.84
C HIS A 151 -4.06 8.25 13.41
N ILE A 152 -3.64 8.54 12.18
CA ILE A 152 -2.47 7.93 11.51
C ILE A 152 -1.18 8.20 12.31
N GLU A 153 -0.98 9.44 12.74
CA GLU A 153 0.20 9.96 13.43
C GLU A 153 0.45 9.24 14.76
N GLU A 154 -0.59 9.09 15.57
CA GLU A 154 -0.52 8.42 16.87
C GLU A 154 -0.08 6.96 16.69
N HIS A 155 -0.60 6.29 15.65
CA HIS A 155 -0.22 4.92 15.35
C HIS A 155 1.19 4.80 14.74
N ILE A 156 1.67 5.79 13.98
CA ILE A 156 3.06 5.81 13.50
C ILE A 156 4.03 5.89 14.68
N VAL A 157 3.76 6.76 15.67
CA VAL A 157 4.57 6.84 16.89
C VAL A 157 4.62 5.47 17.59
N GLN A 158 3.46 4.82 17.76
CA GLN A 158 3.39 3.49 18.35
C GLN A 158 4.14 2.43 17.54
N ALA A 159 4.09 2.49 16.20
CA ALA A 159 4.84 1.59 15.34
C ALA A 159 6.35 1.77 15.54
N TRP A 160 6.84 3.01 15.63
CA TRP A 160 8.27 3.24 15.89
C TRP A 160 8.71 2.72 17.26
N GLU A 161 7.90 2.90 18.30
CA GLU A 161 8.20 2.30 19.61
C GLU A 161 8.27 0.77 19.53
N GLN A 162 7.32 0.14 18.83
CA GLN A 162 7.32 -1.30 18.61
C GLN A 162 8.54 -1.77 17.79
N ILE A 163 8.90 -1.06 16.73
CA ILE A 163 10.08 -1.34 15.89
C ILE A 163 11.37 -1.26 16.72
N LYS A 164 11.54 -0.21 17.52
CA LYS A 164 12.71 -0.07 18.40
C LYS A 164 12.81 -1.23 19.39
N HIS A 165 11.68 -1.65 19.96
CA HIS A 165 11.61 -2.79 20.85
C HIS A 165 11.99 -4.10 20.14
N ASP A 166 11.32 -4.43 19.03
CA ASP A 166 11.45 -5.71 18.34
C ASP A 166 12.85 -5.89 17.72
N TYR A 167 13.44 -4.81 17.23
CA TYR A 167 14.80 -4.83 16.71
C TYR A 167 15.89 -4.61 17.75
N ASN A 168 15.52 -4.29 19.01
CA ASN A 168 16.41 -3.93 20.11
C ASN A 168 17.36 -2.78 19.70
N ILE A 169 16.78 -1.69 19.21
CA ILE A 169 17.50 -0.49 18.75
C ILE A 169 17.89 0.34 19.98
N GLY A 170 19.18 0.61 20.13
CA GLY A 170 19.70 1.48 21.18
C GLY A 170 19.37 2.96 20.92
N PRO A 171 19.31 3.80 21.98
CA PRO A 171 18.94 5.22 21.84
C PRO A 171 19.92 6.04 20.98
N GLU A 172 21.19 5.63 20.93
CA GLU A 172 22.25 6.29 20.13
C GLU A 172 22.43 5.66 18.73
N GLU A 173 21.73 4.56 18.42
CA GLU A 173 21.81 3.94 17.10
C GLU A 173 20.95 4.73 16.09
N THR A 174 21.46 4.91 14.87
CA THR A 174 20.71 5.66 13.84
C THR A 174 19.80 4.73 13.04
N ILE A 175 18.52 5.10 12.93
CA ILE A 175 17.61 4.54 11.93
C ILE A 175 17.71 5.40 10.67
N TYR A 176 18.19 4.80 9.58
CA TYR A 176 18.24 5.48 8.28
C TYR A 176 16.93 5.29 7.54
N PHE A 177 16.52 6.32 6.83
CA PHE A 177 15.31 6.37 6.02
C PHE A 177 15.68 6.58 4.56
N THR A 178 15.07 5.84 3.64
CA THR A 178 15.42 5.93 2.22
C THR A 178 14.22 5.85 1.29
N SER A 179 14.29 6.60 0.21
CA SER A 179 13.44 6.56 -0.98
C SER A 179 14.22 7.07 -2.19
N TYR A 180 13.58 7.18 -3.35
CA TYR A 180 14.04 8.17 -4.33
C TYR A 180 13.93 9.57 -3.72
N ASP A 181 15.02 10.34 -3.79
CA ASP A 181 15.09 11.70 -3.24
C ASP A 181 14.55 12.78 -4.20
N TRP A 182 14.49 12.47 -5.49
CA TRP A 182 13.97 13.33 -6.54
C TRP A 182 12.45 13.16 -6.75
N HIS A 183 11.86 12.09 -6.19
CA HIS A 183 10.43 11.84 -6.29
C HIS A 183 9.71 12.44 -5.07
N ASP A 184 8.99 13.55 -5.29
CA ASP A 184 8.44 14.37 -4.20
C ASP A 184 7.50 13.59 -3.27
N GLU A 185 6.55 12.82 -3.82
CA GLU A 185 5.62 12.00 -3.01
C GLU A 185 6.38 11.00 -2.13
N ASP A 186 7.38 10.34 -2.69
CA ASP A 186 8.14 9.30 -1.98
C ASP A 186 8.97 9.93 -0.87
N HIS A 187 9.74 10.97 -1.22
CA HIS A 187 10.57 11.70 -0.28
C HIS A 187 9.74 12.28 0.87
N GLN A 188 8.64 12.97 0.58
CA GLN A 188 7.79 13.55 1.63
C GLN A 188 7.08 12.48 2.46
N THR A 189 6.67 11.36 1.87
CA THR A 189 6.13 10.22 2.62
C THR A 189 7.16 9.70 3.64
N VAL A 190 8.41 9.54 3.21
CA VAL A 190 9.49 9.11 4.10
C VAL A 190 9.77 10.13 5.20
N GLN A 191 9.84 11.42 4.86
CA GLN A 191 10.06 12.48 5.87
C GLN A 191 8.90 12.57 6.86
N PHE A 192 7.66 12.40 6.41
CA PHE A 192 6.48 12.37 7.26
C PHE A 192 6.59 11.25 8.29
N LEU A 193 6.84 10.01 7.85
CA LEU A 193 7.01 8.85 8.75
C LEU A 193 8.21 9.03 9.69
N ARG A 194 9.31 9.60 9.19
CA ARG A 194 10.50 9.92 9.99
C ARG A 194 10.22 10.93 11.08
N SER A 195 9.40 11.95 10.83
CA SER A 195 9.12 13.01 11.81
C SER A 195 8.40 12.51 13.06
N TYR A 196 7.73 11.36 12.98
CA TYR A 196 7.10 10.67 14.10
C TYR A 196 7.97 9.59 14.75
N CYS A 197 9.21 9.39 14.30
CA CYS A 197 10.20 8.55 14.98
C CYS A 197 10.85 9.37 16.12
N LEU A 198 10.08 9.61 17.17
CA LEU A 198 10.46 10.46 18.30
C LEU A 198 11.60 9.83 19.12
N ASP A 199 12.39 10.65 19.80
CA ASP A 199 13.44 10.22 20.75
C ASP A 199 14.44 9.18 20.21
N GLN A 200 14.72 9.21 18.91
CA GLN A 200 15.66 8.31 18.23
C GLN A 200 16.55 9.10 17.27
N SER A 201 17.83 8.72 17.18
CA SER A 201 18.69 9.23 16.09
C SER A 201 18.15 8.75 14.74
N THR A 202 17.84 9.68 13.82
CA THR A 202 17.38 9.36 12.47
C THR A 202 18.07 10.21 11.42
N ASP A 203 18.31 9.61 10.26
CA ASP A 203 18.87 10.32 9.11
C ASP A 203 18.21 9.84 7.81
N TYR A 204 18.28 10.68 6.77
CA TYR A 204 17.74 10.38 5.45
C TYR A 204 18.87 10.19 4.43
N ILE A 205 18.73 9.21 3.55
CA ILE A 205 19.64 8.97 2.45
C ILE A 205 18.87 8.51 1.20
N GLY A 206 19.13 9.13 0.06
CA GLY A 206 18.58 8.67 -1.22
C GLY A 206 19.04 7.24 -1.52
N ILE A 207 18.14 6.38 -2.03
CA ILE A 207 18.45 4.97 -2.29
C ILE A 207 19.65 4.80 -3.22
N GLN A 208 19.81 5.69 -4.20
CA GLN A 208 20.93 5.69 -5.14
C GLN A 208 22.28 6.08 -4.51
N ASP A 209 22.27 6.71 -3.33
CA ASP A 209 23.48 7.17 -2.64
C ASP A 209 23.98 6.14 -1.61
N ILE A 210 23.20 5.10 -1.32
CA ILE A 210 23.62 4.02 -0.42
C ILE A 210 24.80 3.27 -1.05
N VAL A 211 25.91 3.22 -0.32
CA VAL A 211 27.12 2.50 -0.74
C VAL A 211 27.01 1.05 -0.31
N VAL A 212 26.91 0.15 -1.28
CA VAL A 212 26.92 -1.31 -1.05
C VAL A 212 28.35 -1.84 -1.14
N ALA A 213 28.94 -2.19 0.01
CA ALA A 213 30.30 -2.71 0.15
C ALA A 213 30.30 -4.19 0.54
N ASP A 214 31.45 -4.85 0.57
CA ASP A 214 31.52 -6.31 0.74
C ASP A 214 31.03 -6.81 2.12
N ASP A 215 31.03 -5.97 3.14
CA ASP A 215 30.68 -6.32 4.53
C ASP A 215 29.42 -5.63 5.06
N GLY A 216 28.75 -4.82 4.25
CA GLY A 216 27.53 -4.10 4.65
C GLY A 216 27.20 -2.94 3.73
N ILE A 217 26.31 -2.09 4.22
CA ILE A 217 25.89 -0.88 3.53
C ILE A 217 26.22 0.36 4.35
N TYR A 218 26.55 1.44 3.65
CA TYR A 218 27.11 2.64 4.25
C TYR A 218 26.54 3.90 3.63
N THR A 219 26.57 4.99 4.39
CA THR A 219 26.42 6.34 3.84
C THR A 219 27.64 6.71 2.98
N PRO A 220 27.54 7.71 2.09
CA PRO A 220 28.70 8.24 1.36
C PRO A 220 29.85 8.71 2.26
N ASN A 221 29.56 9.06 3.51
CA ASN A 221 30.54 9.48 4.51
C ASN A 221 31.21 8.30 5.24
N GLY A 222 30.83 7.06 4.92
CA GLY A 222 31.41 5.84 5.49
C GLY A 222 30.77 5.38 6.81
N GLU A 223 29.62 5.94 7.19
CA GLU A 223 28.87 5.47 8.36
C GLU A 223 28.08 4.22 8.00
N ARG A 224 28.12 3.20 8.87
CA ARG A 224 27.45 1.93 8.60
C ARG A 224 25.94 2.04 8.88
N ILE A 225 25.13 1.53 7.97
CA ILE A 225 23.68 1.50 8.09
C ILE A 225 23.26 0.14 8.67
N HIS A 226 22.81 0.13 9.93
CA HIS A 226 22.34 -1.07 10.62
C HIS A 226 20.82 -1.28 10.52
N TYR A 227 20.06 -0.18 10.53
CA TYR A 227 18.60 -0.16 10.46
C TYR A 227 18.17 0.75 9.32
N LEU A 228 17.34 0.26 8.41
CA LEU A 228 16.94 0.97 7.21
C LEU A 228 15.42 0.87 7.00
N TYR A 229 14.70 1.97 7.24
CA TYR A 229 13.35 2.14 6.70
C TYR A 229 13.45 2.45 5.21
N ARG A 230 12.67 1.75 4.37
CA ARG A 230 12.67 1.97 2.92
C ARG A 230 11.27 2.21 2.38
N LEU A 231 11.17 3.20 1.50
CA LEU A 231 10.13 3.29 0.50
C LEU A 231 10.76 2.98 -0.88
N TYR A 232 11.28 1.76 -0.99
CA TYR A 232 11.85 1.20 -2.22
C TYR A 232 11.53 -0.29 -2.30
N PRO A 233 10.83 -0.78 -3.34
CA PRO A 233 10.38 -2.17 -3.38
C PRO A 233 11.53 -3.19 -3.50
N ILE A 234 11.43 -4.32 -2.80
CA ILE A 234 12.46 -5.37 -2.86
C ILE A 234 12.59 -5.97 -4.26
N GLU A 235 11.49 -6.09 -5.00
CA GLU A 235 11.47 -6.62 -6.35
C GLU A 235 12.31 -5.78 -7.33
N TYR A 236 12.49 -4.48 -7.08
CA TYR A 236 13.32 -3.62 -7.92
C TYR A 236 14.82 -3.88 -7.72
N LEU A 237 15.24 -4.19 -6.49
CA LEU A 237 16.63 -4.54 -6.15
C LEU A 237 17.16 -5.74 -6.95
N VAL A 238 16.29 -6.61 -7.45
CA VAL A 238 16.69 -7.76 -8.29
C VAL A 238 17.35 -7.30 -9.60
N SER A 239 16.94 -6.15 -10.11
CA SER A 239 17.36 -5.59 -11.39
C SER A 239 18.42 -4.50 -11.26
N ASP A 240 18.70 -4.01 -10.05
CA ASP A 240 19.62 -2.89 -9.84
C ASP A 240 21.08 -3.24 -10.16
N THR A 241 21.68 -2.38 -10.98
CA THR A 241 23.09 -2.47 -11.36
C THR A 241 23.82 -1.15 -11.16
N ASP A 242 25.10 -1.20 -10.78
CA ASP A 242 25.95 -0.02 -10.77
C ASP A 242 26.36 0.39 -12.20
N LYS A 243 27.06 1.52 -12.31
CA LYS A 243 27.60 2.04 -13.57
C LYS A 243 28.55 1.08 -14.32
N ASN A 244 29.08 0.06 -13.65
CA ASN A 244 29.96 -0.95 -14.22
C ASN A 244 29.22 -2.27 -14.53
N GLY A 245 27.89 -2.32 -14.32
CA GLY A 245 27.06 -3.51 -14.52
C GLY A 245 27.10 -4.53 -13.37
N LYS A 246 27.70 -4.20 -12.22
CA LYS A 246 27.65 -5.06 -11.02
C LYS A 246 26.22 -5.04 -10.49
N ARG A 247 25.62 -6.22 -10.25
CA ARG A 247 24.27 -6.38 -9.67
C ARG A 247 24.26 -6.00 -8.18
N ILE A 248 24.38 -4.71 -7.89
CA ILE A 248 24.48 -4.18 -6.52
C ILE A 248 23.24 -4.45 -5.68
N GLY A 249 22.05 -4.48 -6.28
CA GLY A 249 20.83 -4.77 -5.54
C GLY A 249 20.79 -6.20 -5.03
N LEU A 250 21.34 -7.18 -5.78
CA LEU A 250 21.51 -8.54 -5.27
C LEU A 250 22.48 -8.61 -4.08
N GLN A 251 23.53 -7.78 -4.09
CA GLN A 251 24.45 -7.70 -2.96
C GLN A 251 23.76 -7.09 -1.74
N LEU A 252 22.91 -6.06 -1.92
CA LEU A 252 22.08 -5.52 -0.84
C LEU A 252 21.13 -6.60 -0.27
N LEU A 253 20.48 -7.39 -1.13
CA LEU A 253 19.66 -8.53 -0.70
C LEU A 253 20.49 -9.53 0.11
N ASP A 254 21.72 -9.86 -0.30
CA ASP A 254 22.62 -10.73 0.48
C ASP A 254 22.98 -10.11 1.85
N HIS A 255 23.15 -8.79 1.95
CA HIS A 255 23.35 -8.13 3.25
C HIS A 255 22.15 -8.24 4.18
N ILE A 256 20.93 -8.10 3.63
CA ILE A 256 19.69 -8.28 4.40
C ILE A 256 19.55 -9.75 4.84
N ALA A 257 19.77 -10.71 3.93
CA ALA A 257 19.65 -12.14 4.21
C ALA A 257 20.62 -12.62 5.31
N GLN A 258 21.83 -12.05 5.33
CA GLN A 258 22.84 -12.34 6.35
C GLN A 258 22.66 -11.53 7.65
N GLY A 259 21.63 -10.68 7.75
CA GLY A 259 21.37 -9.85 8.92
C GLY A 259 22.40 -8.74 9.15
N ARG A 260 23.15 -8.35 8.12
CA ARG A 260 24.12 -7.24 8.19
C ARG A 260 23.44 -5.87 8.18
N VAL A 261 22.18 -5.83 7.72
CA VAL A 261 21.24 -4.70 7.83
C VAL A 261 19.85 -5.26 8.14
N LYS A 262 19.13 -4.60 9.04
CA LYS A 262 17.72 -4.86 9.33
C LYS A 262 16.86 -3.84 8.60
N ILE A 263 15.94 -4.30 7.77
CA ILE A 263 15.04 -3.41 7.00
C ILE A 263 13.68 -3.26 7.68
N ILE A 264 13.07 -2.09 7.50
CA ILE A 264 11.71 -1.78 7.94
C ILE A 264 10.90 -1.34 6.70
N ASN A 265 9.75 -1.95 6.39
CA ASN A 265 9.18 -3.17 6.97
C ASN A 265 10.11 -4.41 6.83
N PRO A 266 9.94 -5.44 7.69
CA PRO A 266 10.77 -6.65 7.63
C PRO A 266 10.57 -7.41 6.30
N PRO A 267 11.50 -8.29 5.91
CA PRO A 267 11.37 -9.17 4.73
C PRO A 267 10.06 -9.95 4.64
N ALA A 268 9.43 -10.24 5.79
CA ALA A 268 8.13 -10.89 5.88
C ALA A 268 7.02 -10.10 5.16
N ALA A 269 7.14 -8.77 5.08
CA ALA A 269 6.20 -7.91 4.39
C ALA A 269 6.26 -8.10 2.87
N PHE A 270 7.47 -8.20 2.30
CA PHE A 270 7.64 -8.54 0.89
C PHE A 270 6.98 -9.88 0.53
N LEU A 271 7.08 -10.87 1.43
CA LEU A 271 6.38 -12.14 1.23
C LEU A 271 4.86 -11.93 1.22
N MET A 272 4.32 -11.19 2.19
CA MET A 272 2.88 -11.04 2.37
C MET A 272 2.22 -10.07 1.37
N GLN A 273 2.97 -9.17 0.75
CA GLN A 273 2.47 -8.28 -0.31
C GLN A 273 2.23 -9.01 -1.63
N ASN A 274 2.88 -10.15 -1.85
CA ASN A 274 2.70 -10.92 -3.08
C ASN A 274 1.24 -11.39 -3.21
N LYS A 275 0.56 -10.97 -4.28
CA LYS A 275 -0.88 -11.24 -4.48
C LYS A 275 -1.24 -12.73 -4.55
N SER A 276 -0.27 -13.61 -4.80
CA SER A 276 -0.45 -15.07 -4.69
C SER A 276 -0.80 -15.56 -3.29
N VAL A 277 -0.48 -14.79 -2.25
CA VAL A 277 -0.89 -15.10 -0.87
C VAL A 277 -2.42 -15.11 -0.77
N LEU A 278 -3.14 -14.23 -1.48
CA LEU A 278 -4.61 -14.25 -1.51
C LEU A 278 -5.15 -15.53 -2.16
N ALA A 279 -4.50 -16.02 -3.22
CA ALA A 279 -4.86 -17.29 -3.86
C ALA A 279 -4.60 -18.49 -2.94
N LEU A 280 -3.50 -18.47 -2.18
CA LEU A 280 -3.20 -19.50 -1.20
C LEU A 280 -4.21 -19.49 -0.04
N ILE A 281 -4.57 -18.33 0.49
CA ILE A 281 -5.59 -18.20 1.54
C ILE A 281 -6.91 -18.82 1.08
N TRP A 282 -7.34 -18.47 -0.14
CA TRP A 282 -8.58 -19.01 -0.69
C TRP A 282 -8.52 -20.52 -0.90
N GLN A 283 -7.39 -21.04 -1.42
CA GLN A 283 -7.17 -22.47 -1.57
C GLN A 283 -7.29 -23.21 -0.23
N LEU A 284 -6.58 -22.76 0.81
CA LEU A 284 -6.65 -23.39 2.15
C LEU A 284 -8.07 -23.34 2.73
N PHE A 285 -8.79 -22.23 2.49
CA PHE A 285 -10.18 -22.07 2.88
C PHE A 285 -11.12 -23.08 2.18
N GLU A 286 -11.02 -23.23 0.86
CA GLU A 286 -11.84 -24.20 0.11
C GLU A 286 -11.51 -25.65 0.45
N ASP A 287 -10.21 -25.96 0.60
CA ASP A 287 -9.71 -27.29 0.96
C ASP A 287 -10.11 -27.70 2.39
N GLY A 288 -10.56 -26.75 3.21
CA GLY A 288 -11.00 -27.04 4.58
C GLY A 288 -9.83 -27.29 5.54
N VAL A 289 -8.64 -26.78 5.22
CA VAL A 289 -7.39 -27.06 5.95
C VAL A 289 -6.82 -25.79 6.59
N PHE A 290 -6.01 -25.98 7.63
CA PHE A 290 -5.28 -24.94 8.37
C PHE A 290 -6.14 -23.94 9.17
N PHE A 291 -7.11 -23.28 8.54
CA PHE A 291 -7.93 -22.26 9.18
C PHE A 291 -9.02 -22.84 10.08
N GLU A 292 -9.09 -22.33 11.30
CA GLU A 292 -10.14 -22.62 12.28
C GLU A 292 -11.45 -21.87 11.95
N LYS A 293 -12.51 -22.20 12.68
CA LYS A 293 -13.86 -21.69 12.41
C LYS A 293 -13.92 -20.17 12.32
N GLU A 294 -13.31 -19.46 13.27
CA GLU A 294 -13.30 -17.99 13.32
C GLU A 294 -12.57 -17.39 12.11
N GLU A 295 -11.40 -17.91 11.76
CA GLU A 295 -10.61 -17.45 10.61
C GLU A 295 -11.37 -17.70 9.30
N ARG A 296 -12.07 -18.83 9.19
CA ARG A 296 -12.93 -19.14 8.03
C ARG A 296 -14.11 -18.19 7.89
N GLU A 297 -14.73 -17.78 9.00
CA GLU A 297 -15.81 -16.77 8.99
C GLU A 297 -15.28 -15.42 8.51
N ILE A 298 -14.09 -15.00 8.96
CA ILE A 298 -13.42 -13.78 8.48
C ILE A 298 -13.11 -13.88 6.98
N ILE A 299 -12.55 -15.02 6.52
CA ILE A 299 -12.24 -15.24 5.10
C ILE A 299 -13.51 -15.16 4.25
N GLN A 300 -14.58 -15.83 4.66
CA GLN A 300 -15.85 -15.81 3.95
C GLN A 300 -16.46 -14.40 3.88
N ASN A 301 -16.32 -13.62 4.95
CA ASN A 301 -16.88 -12.27 5.01
C ASN A 301 -16.09 -11.26 4.18
N TYR A 302 -14.76 -11.31 4.22
CA TYR A 302 -13.93 -10.23 3.68
C TYR A 302 -13.08 -10.59 2.46
N PHE A 303 -12.78 -11.86 2.21
CA PHE A 303 -11.92 -12.25 1.09
C PHE A 303 -12.78 -12.63 -0.12
N LEU A 304 -12.22 -12.40 -1.30
CA LEU A 304 -12.81 -12.81 -2.57
C LEU A 304 -12.22 -14.14 -3.05
N PRO A 305 -13.00 -14.97 -3.76
CA PRO A 305 -12.48 -16.09 -4.51
C PRO A 305 -11.26 -15.67 -5.32
N THR A 306 -10.12 -16.32 -5.05
CA THR A 306 -8.85 -16.00 -5.69
C THR A 306 -8.11 -17.29 -6.01
N TYR A 307 -7.64 -17.43 -7.25
CA TYR A 307 -7.03 -18.66 -7.74
C TYR A 307 -5.75 -18.37 -8.53
N PHE A 308 -4.88 -19.38 -8.62
CA PHE A 308 -3.68 -19.35 -9.46
C PHE A 308 -3.98 -19.51 -10.96
N THR A 309 -5.22 -19.82 -11.34
CA THR A 309 -5.67 -20.01 -12.73
C THR A 309 -7.06 -19.42 -12.91
N ASN A 310 -7.41 -18.95 -14.10
CA ASN A 310 -8.76 -18.44 -14.41
C ASN A 310 -9.82 -19.52 -14.65
N LYS A 311 -9.43 -20.80 -14.74
CA LYS A 311 -10.35 -21.91 -15.08
C LYS A 311 -11.61 -21.96 -14.21
N PRO A 312 -11.55 -21.80 -12.87
CA PRO A 312 -12.76 -21.84 -12.05
C PRO A 312 -13.79 -20.77 -12.44
N PHE A 313 -13.35 -19.57 -12.83
CA PHE A 313 -14.25 -18.50 -13.24
C PHE A 313 -14.86 -18.76 -14.61
N ILE A 314 -14.06 -19.25 -15.57
CA ILE A 314 -14.55 -19.62 -16.90
C ILE A 314 -15.60 -20.73 -16.81
N GLU A 315 -15.33 -21.78 -16.03
CA GLU A 315 -16.24 -22.91 -15.83
C GLU A 315 -17.56 -22.51 -15.15
N ARG A 316 -17.53 -21.48 -14.30
CA ARG A 316 -18.70 -20.93 -13.58
C ARG A 316 -19.39 -19.77 -14.30
N ASN A 317 -18.82 -19.29 -15.41
CA ASN A 317 -19.25 -18.07 -16.10
C ASN A 317 -19.30 -16.84 -15.17
N GLU A 318 -18.26 -16.66 -14.37
CA GLU A 318 -18.11 -15.55 -13.41
C GLU A 318 -17.09 -14.52 -13.94
N SER A 319 -17.36 -13.24 -13.72
CA SER A 319 -16.41 -12.16 -14.03
C SER A 319 -15.21 -12.20 -13.07
N TYR A 320 -14.02 -11.91 -13.59
CA TYR A 320 -12.78 -11.98 -12.81
C TYR A 320 -11.78 -10.90 -13.21
N VAL A 321 -10.85 -10.62 -12.31
CA VAL A 321 -9.73 -9.71 -12.49
C VAL A 321 -8.43 -10.52 -12.50
N SER A 322 -7.64 -10.34 -13.55
CA SER A 322 -6.27 -10.86 -13.67
C SER A 322 -5.29 -9.84 -13.10
N LYS A 323 -4.47 -10.22 -12.13
CA LYS A 323 -3.54 -9.32 -11.42
C LYS A 323 -2.11 -9.88 -11.43
N PRO A 324 -1.09 -9.12 -11.87
CA PRO A 324 0.32 -9.48 -11.73
C PRO A 324 0.71 -9.62 -10.25
N LEU A 325 1.63 -10.54 -9.91
CA LEU A 325 2.00 -10.80 -8.52
C LEU A 325 2.49 -9.55 -7.76
N TYR A 326 3.26 -8.68 -8.42
CA TYR A 326 3.82 -7.45 -7.86
C TYR A 326 3.32 -6.19 -8.59
N GLY A 327 2.21 -6.27 -9.32
CA GLY A 327 1.59 -5.09 -9.94
C GLY A 327 1.26 -4.05 -8.89
N ARG A 328 1.54 -2.77 -9.16
CA ARG A 328 1.26 -1.62 -8.28
C ARG A 328 0.36 -0.64 -9.01
N GLU A 329 -0.50 0.06 -8.29
CA GLU A 329 -1.34 1.14 -8.86
C GLU A 329 -2.17 0.69 -10.08
N GLY A 330 -2.72 -0.52 -10.03
CA GLY A 330 -3.46 -1.08 -11.17
C GLY A 330 -2.59 -1.61 -12.32
N GLY A 331 -1.27 -1.46 -12.22
CA GLY A 331 -0.27 -1.92 -13.18
C GLY A 331 -0.46 -3.38 -13.62
N GLY A 332 -0.75 -3.58 -14.90
CA GLY A 332 -0.93 -4.89 -15.53
C GLY A 332 -2.22 -5.64 -15.17
N VAL A 333 -3.19 -4.96 -14.55
CA VAL A 333 -4.51 -5.50 -14.24
C VAL A 333 -5.37 -5.58 -15.49
N SER A 334 -6.09 -6.70 -15.65
CA SER A 334 -7.07 -6.89 -16.73
C SER A 334 -8.39 -7.41 -16.15
N ILE A 335 -9.52 -6.82 -16.53
CA ILE A 335 -10.88 -7.21 -16.09
C ILE A 335 -11.55 -8.01 -17.20
N TYR A 336 -12.12 -9.16 -16.85
CA TYR A 336 -12.83 -10.05 -17.76
C TYR A 336 -14.29 -10.23 -17.32
N GLU A 337 -15.20 -10.15 -18.28
CA GLU A 337 -16.63 -10.44 -18.10
C GLU A 337 -17.08 -11.36 -19.24
N ASN A 338 -17.72 -12.48 -18.91
CA ASN A 338 -18.08 -13.53 -19.88
C ASN A 338 -16.89 -14.02 -20.75
N ASP A 339 -15.69 -14.09 -20.16
CA ASP A 339 -14.42 -14.43 -20.83
C ASP A 339 -13.98 -13.43 -21.93
N GLU A 340 -14.60 -12.24 -21.97
CA GLU A 340 -14.20 -11.13 -22.83
C GLU A 340 -13.46 -10.06 -22.01
N LEU A 341 -12.40 -9.48 -22.61
CA LEU A 341 -11.62 -8.41 -21.99
C LEU A 341 -12.45 -7.12 -21.94
N LEU A 342 -12.79 -6.69 -20.73
CA LEU A 342 -13.58 -5.48 -20.48
C LEU A 342 -12.71 -4.22 -20.31
N ALA A 343 -11.58 -4.36 -19.60
CA ALA A 343 -10.64 -3.28 -19.35
C ALA A 343 -9.24 -3.84 -19.09
N GLU A 344 -8.20 -3.10 -19.45
CA GLU A 344 -6.80 -3.47 -19.20
C GLU A 344 -5.98 -2.22 -18.93
N ASP A 345 -5.14 -2.28 -17.90
CA ASP A 345 -4.12 -1.29 -17.65
C ASP A 345 -3.03 -1.33 -18.73
N LYS A 346 -2.43 -0.18 -19.05
CA LYS A 346 -1.50 -0.05 -20.17
C LYS A 346 -0.03 -0.16 -19.79
N THR A 347 0.28 -0.46 -18.53
CA THR A 347 1.65 -0.52 -18.02
C THR A 347 2.31 -1.85 -18.40
N GLU A 348 3.01 -1.86 -19.54
CA GLU A 348 3.66 -3.06 -20.10
C GLU A 348 4.61 -3.78 -19.13
N TYR A 349 5.23 -3.03 -18.20
CA TYR A 349 6.21 -3.56 -17.23
C TYR A 349 5.74 -4.79 -16.45
N TYR A 350 4.43 -4.89 -16.17
CA TYR A 350 3.86 -5.96 -15.36
C TYR A 350 3.24 -7.11 -16.16
N PHE A 351 3.14 -7.01 -17.48
CA PHE A 351 2.34 -7.94 -18.29
C PHE A 351 2.88 -9.37 -18.32
N GLU A 352 4.21 -9.51 -18.35
CA GLU A 352 4.92 -10.80 -18.38
C GLU A 352 5.06 -11.45 -17.00
N GLN A 353 4.66 -10.75 -15.93
CA GLN A 353 4.68 -11.35 -14.60
C GLN A 353 3.62 -12.44 -14.49
N ARG A 354 3.89 -13.44 -13.65
CA ARG A 354 2.88 -14.41 -13.25
C ARG A 354 1.67 -13.67 -12.67
N LYS A 355 0.48 -14.21 -12.91
CA LYS A 355 -0.78 -13.58 -12.49
C LYS A 355 -1.56 -14.47 -11.53
N ILE A 356 -2.41 -13.84 -10.73
CA ILE A 356 -3.53 -14.46 -10.02
C ILE A 356 -4.83 -13.97 -10.62
N TYR A 357 -5.91 -14.70 -10.34
CA TYR A 357 -7.24 -14.39 -10.83
C TYR A 357 -8.16 -14.29 -9.63
N GLN A 358 -8.81 -13.15 -9.47
CA GLN A 358 -9.69 -12.86 -8.34
C GLN A 358 -11.10 -12.55 -8.84
N GLN A 359 -12.14 -12.93 -8.10
CA GLN A 359 -13.51 -12.60 -8.45
C GLN A 359 -13.66 -11.10 -8.66
N TYR A 360 -14.28 -10.70 -9.76
CA TYR A 360 -14.59 -9.30 -10.01
C TYR A 360 -15.85 -8.92 -9.23
N ILE A 361 -15.76 -7.80 -8.51
CA ILE A 361 -16.90 -7.10 -7.95
C ILE A 361 -16.80 -5.63 -8.38
N GLU A 362 -17.93 -5.03 -8.69
CA GLU A 362 -17.99 -3.64 -9.15
C GLU A 362 -17.79 -2.69 -7.96
N MET A 363 -16.90 -1.71 -8.13
CA MET A 363 -16.74 -0.62 -7.16
C MET A 363 -17.96 0.32 -7.23
N PRO A 364 -18.41 0.87 -6.09
CA PRO A 364 -19.51 1.82 -6.10
C PRO A 364 -19.12 3.11 -6.84
N ASP A 365 -20.09 3.69 -7.54
CA ASP A 365 -19.93 5.01 -8.14
C ASP A 365 -19.89 6.08 -7.04
N TYR A 366 -19.00 7.05 -7.18
CA TYR A 366 -18.96 8.22 -6.31
C TYR A 366 -18.60 9.47 -7.10
N THR A 367 -19.28 10.57 -6.79
CA THR A 367 -19.09 11.86 -7.46
C THR A 367 -18.25 12.77 -6.59
N ILE A 368 -17.18 13.31 -7.16
CA ILE A 368 -16.31 14.32 -6.56
C ILE A 368 -16.27 15.58 -7.40
N ASP A 369 -15.94 16.71 -6.76
CA ASP A 369 -15.70 17.96 -7.45
C ASP A 369 -14.28 18.01 -8.04
N THR A 370 -14.18 18.40 -9.31
CA THR A 370 -12.91 18.68 -9.99
C THR A 370 -12.96 20.04 -10.65
N TRP A 371 -11.80 20.56 -11.08
CA TRP A 371 -11.74 21.83 -11.79
C TRP A 371 -12.52 21.85 -13.12
N ASP A 372 -12.91 20.69 -13.68
CA ASP A 372 -13.72 20.57 -14.90
C ASP A 372 -15.22 20.42 -14.59
N GLY A 373 -15.58 20.30 -13.31
CA GLY A 373 -16.92 20.03 -12.81
C GLY A 373 -17.01 18.70 -12.06
N PRO A 374 -18.24 18.26 -11.72
CA PRO A 374 -18.44 17.00 -11.05
C PRO A 374 -17.96 15.82 -11.91
N TYR A 375 -17.09 14.99 -11.35
CA TYR A 375 -16.61 13.75 -11.94
C TYR A 375 -17.19 12.56 -11.18
N THR A 376 -17.79 11.61 -11.89
CA THR A 376 -18.27 10.35 -11.30
C THR A 376 -17.33 9.23 -11.71
N GLY A 377 -16.64 8.67 -10.71
CA GLY A 377 -15.75 7.53 -10.89
C GLY A 377 -16.09 6.42 -9.90
N LYS A 378 -15.15 5.50 -9.73
CA LYS A 378 -15.22 4.35 -8.84
C LYS A 378 -14.50 4.63 -7.52
N LEU A 379 -15.21 4.44 -6.41
CA LEU A 379 -14.65 4.66 -5.08
C LEU A 379 -13.94 3.40 -4.57
N LEU A 380 -12.66 3.55 -4.25
CA LEU A 380 -11.83 2.59 -3.54
C LEU A 380 -11.50 3.12 -2.15
N ILE A 381 -11.59 2.26 -1.14
CA ILE A 381 -11.21 2.60 0.24
C ILE A 381 -9.95 1.84 0.61
N GLY A 382 -8.83 2.56 0.72
CA GLY A 382 -7.66 2.11 1.46
C GLY A 382 -7.89 2.24 2.96
N SER A 383 -7.48 1.25 3.73
CA SER A 383 -7.51 1.26 5.20
C SER A 383 -6.12 0.97 5.73
N HIS A 384 -5.55 1.92 6.46
CA HIS A 384 -4.24 1.77 7.08
C HIS A 384 -4.34 0.92 8.33
N CYS A 385 -3.49 -0.11 8.40
CA CYS A 385 -3.20 -0.87 9.59
C CYS A 385 -1.76 -0.60 9.99
N ILE A 386 -1.57 0.03 11.15
CA ILE A 386 -0.26 0.42 11.66
C ILE A 386 -0.08 -0.23 13.03
N SER A 387 1.01 -1.00 13.19
CA SER A 387 1.27 -1.83 14.38
C SER A 387 0.11 -2.77 14.74
N GLY A 388 -0.56 -3.34 13.73
CA GLY A 388 -1.67 -4.28 13.91
C GLY A 388 -3.01 -3.64 14.29
N ARG A 389 -3.13 -2.31 14.25
CA ARG A 389 -4.35 -1.55 14.59
C ARG A 389 -4.84 -0.74 13.39
N ALA A 390 -6.15 -0.68 13.21
CA ALA A 390 -6.75 0.20 12.20
C ALA A 390 -6.47 1.67 12.57
N ALA A 391 -5.88 2.43 11.64
CA ALA A 391 -5.33 3.77 11.92
C ALA A 391 -6.04 4.89 11.14
N GLY A 392 -6.60 4.60 9.96
CA GLY A 392 -7.34 5.60 9.18
C GLY A 392 -7.68 5.14 7.78
N LEU A 393 -8.62 5.84 7.14
CA LEU A 393 -9.12 5.53 5.80
C LEU A 393 -8.61 6.54 4.77
N PHE A 394 -8.16 6.01 3.64
CA PHE A 394 -7.68 6.71 2.46
C PHE A 394 -8.61 6.43 1.27
N LEU A 395 -9.38 7.41 0.83
CA LEU A 395 -10.38 7.24 -0.22
C LEU A 395 -9.87 7.75 -1.55
N ARG A 396 -10.02 6.93 -2.60
CA ARG A 396 -9.67 7.29 -3.98
C ARG A 396 -10.85 7.11 -4.92
N VAL A 397 -10.99 8.01 -5.88
CA VAL A 397 -12.04 8.00 -6.89
C VAL A 397 -11.40 8.10 -8.26
N GLY A 398 -11.57 7.09 -9.10
CA GLY A 398 -10.92 7.03 -10.41
C GLY A 398 -11.68 6.15 -11.40
N GLU A 399 -10.96 5.64 -12.39
CA GLU A 399 -11.52 4.70 -13.37
C GLU A 399 -11.80 3.31 -12.76
N LYS A 400 -12.30 2.39 -13.59
CA LYS A 400 -12.59 1.00 -13.18
C LYS A 400 -11.37 0.25 -12.66
N ILE A 401 -10.19 0.58 -13.17
CA ILE A 401 -8.91 0.15 -12.62
C ILE A 401 -8.30 1.38 -11.96
N THR A 402 -8.12 1.32 -10.64
CA THR A 402 -7.54 2.42 -9.88
C THR A 402 -6.06 2.59 -10.26
N GLY A 403 -5.74 3.68 -10.95
CA GLY A 403 -4.38 4.08 -11.32
C GLY A 403 -3.89 5.34 -10.60
N ASN A 404 -2.77 5.90 -11.05
CA ASN A 404 -2.10 7.05 -10.42
C ASN A 404 -2.91 8.35 -10.45
N LEU A 405 -3.75 8.51 -11.47
CA LEU A 405 -4.65 9.66 -11.57
C LEU A 405 -5.94 9.50 -10.76
N SER A 406 -6.08 8.43 -9.96
CA SER A 406 -7.24 8.28 -9.08
C SER A 406 -7.17 9.34 -7.98
N MET A 407 -8.19 10.19 -7.93
CA MET A 407 -8.20 11.37 -7.07
C MET A 407 -8.50 11.02 -5.61
N PHE A 408 -7.74 11.60 -4.70
CA PHE A 408 -8.03 11.59 -3.28
C PHE A 408 -9.27 12.43 -2.96
N THR A 409 -10.15 11.92 -2.09
CA THR A 409 -11.26 12.66 -1.50
C THR A 409 -11.23 12.51 0.02
N GLY A 410 -11.51 13.61 0.73
CA GLY A 410 -11.54 13.60 2.19
C GLY A 410 -12.66 12.72 2.74
N VAL A 411 -12.54 12.33 4.00
CA VAL A 411 -13.53 11.56 4.75
C VAL A 411 -13.76 12.19 6.12
N THR A 412 -15.03 12.27 6.50
CA THR A 412 -15.47 12.56 7.88
C THR A 412 -16.50 11.52 8.29
N ILE A 413 -16.80 11.46 9.59
CA ILE A 413 -17.82 10.55 10.13
C ILE A 413 -19.06 11.32 10.58
N GLU A 414 -20.23 10.78 10.24
CA GLU A 414 -21.52 11.30 10.66
C GLU A 414 -22.34 10.19 11.33
N GLY A 415 -22.97 10.48 12.45
CA GLY A 415 -23.74 9.49 13.21
C GLY A 415 -24.15 9.98 14.59
#